data_AF-A0A0G1Q6B7-F1
#
_entry.id   AF-A0A0G1Q6B7-F1
#
_cell.length_a   1.000
_cell.length_b   1.000
_cell.length_c   1.000
_cell.angle_alpha   90.00
_cell.angle_beta   90.00
_cell.angle_gamma   90.00
#
_symmetry.space_group_name_H-M   'P 1'
#
loop_
_entity.id
_entity.type
_entity.pdbx_description
1 polymer ?
#
loop_
_entity_poly.entity_id
_entity_poly.type
_entity_poly.pdbx_seq_one_letter_code
_entity_poly.pdbx_strand_id
1 'polypeptide(L)'
;SALAGGLSVGLGYAGTAAPSNGLIIQGNVGIGNTSPTQELEIGSASISTGSGSVAIKQDGETDGFGIEASANDDFLLLYHDGTNSVLASTYSSTGSYTPLVLKTSSLAALTIGTDLTSTFAATTTHTYISNGLGFASAPSYTFTGDLNNGIWSSGSDTLNFSTNASERMRINSSGNVGIGTTSPATTLSVAGNTYLDSNVITYSSSTASNLTISYERSRFFHSILLPPLRQDPEP
;
A
#
# COMPACT_ATOMS: atom_id res chain seq x y z
N SER A 1 -45.95 -33.45 16.97
CA SER A 1 -45.79 -34.90 17.17
C SER A 1 -44.35 -35.25 16.89
N ALA A 2 -43.67 -36.00 17.76
CA ALA A 2 -42.36 -36.56 17.43
C ALA A 2 -42.57 -37.91 16.73
N LEU A 3 -41.95 -38.12 15.57
CA LEU A 3 -41.84 -39.45 14.97
C LEU A 3 -40.64 -40.16 15.62
N ALA A 4 -40.84 -41.37 16.13
CA ALA A 4 -39.78 -42.21 16.71
C ALA A 4 -39.07 -43.12 15.69
N GLY A 5 -39.37 -42.94 14.39
CA GLY A 5 -38.78 -43.67 13.26
C GLY A 5 -38.38 -42.72 12.13
N GLY A 6 -37.78 -43.25 11.06
CA GLY A 6 -37.39 -42.45 9.91
C GLY A 6 -38.58 -41.95 9.08
N LEU A 7 -38.44 -40.80 8.43
CA LEU A 7 -39.45 -40.20 7.55
C LEU A 7 -38.98 -40.23 6.08
N SER A 8 -39.73 -40.90 5.21
CA SER A 8 -39.50 -40.91 3.76
C SER A 8 -40.57 -40.04 3.06
N VAL A 9 -40.14 -39.05 2.28
CA VAL A 9 -41.05 -38.16 1.53
C VAL A 9 -40.76 -38.29 0.04
N GLY A 10 -41.81 -38.51 -0.77
CA GLY A 10 -41.73 -38.59 -2.23
C GLY A 10 -42.00 -39.99 -2.79
N LEU A 11 -42.58 -40.04 -4.00
CA LEU A 11 -43.10 -41.29 -4.60
C LEU A 11 -41.99 -42.29 -4.94
N GLY A 12 -40.80 -41.81 -5.32
CA GLY A 12 -39.65 -42.67 -5.57
C GLY A 12 -39.07 -43.33 -4.32
N TYR A 13 -39.46 -42.88 -3.13
CA TYR A 13 -39.04 -43.45 -1.84
C TYR A 13 -40.13 -44.29 -1.17
N ALA A 14 -41.24 -44.58 -1.86
CA ALA A 14 -42.35 -45.37 -1.32
C ALA A 14 -41.93 -46.80 -0.87
N GLY A 15 -40.82 -47.34 -1.39
CA GLY A 15 -40.25 -48.63 -0.99
C GLY A 15 -38.90 -48.54 -0.26
N THR A 16 -38.40 -47.32 0.00
CA THR A 16 -37.09 -47.10 0.63
C THR A 16 -37.31 -46.54 2.03
N ALA A 17 -36.99 -47.35 3.04
CA ALA A 17 -37.02 -46.89 4.42
C ALA A 17 -35.96 -45.79 4.62
N ALA A 18 -36.36 -44.66 5.21
CA ALA A 18 -35.43 -43.66 5.71
C ALA A 18 -34.52 -44.26 6.80
N PRO A 19 -33.31 -43.71 7.03
CA PRO A 19 -32.47 -44.10 8.16
C PRO A 19 -33.22 -43.97 9.50
N SER A 20 -32.87 -44.80 10.48
CA SER A 20 -33.39 -44.69 11.85
C SER A 20 -33.14 -43.27 12.40
N ASN A 21 -34.21 -42.61 12.88
CA ASN A 21 -34.20 -41.20 13.30
C ASN A 21 -33.74 -40.20 12.21
N GLY A 22 -33.84 -40.58 10.93
CA GLY A 22 -33.44 -39.77 9.79
C GLY A 22 -34.59 -39.39 8.86
N LEU A 23 -34.26 -38.59 7.85
CA LEU A 23 -35.19 -38.07 6.85
C LEU A 23 -34.57 -38.26 5.46
N ILE A 24 -35.34 -38.83 4.53
CA ILE A 24 -35.03 -38.80 3.09
C ILE A 24 -36.17 -38.11 2.36
N ILE A 25 -35.86 -37.14 1.51
CA ILE A 25 -36.84 -36.37 0.74
C ILE A 25 -36.46 -36.44 -0.73
N GLN A 26 -37.39 -36.83 -1.58
CA GLN A 26 -37.22 -36.78 -3.02
C GLN A 26 -37.65 -35.40 -3.53
N GLY A 27 -36.75 -34.74 -4.27
CA GLY A 27 -36.97 -33.40 -4.82
C GLY A 27 -36.31 -32.32 -3.98
N ASN A 28 -36.65 -31.06 -4.28
CA ASN A 28 -36.07 -29.89 -3.63
C ASN A 28 -36.57 -29.74 -2.19
N VAL A 29 -35.65 -29.56 -1.24
CA VAL A 29 -35.95 -29.34 0.18
C VAL A 29 -35.78 -27.87 0.52
N GLY A 30 -36.89 -27.22 0.89
CA GLY A 30 -36.91 -25.86 1.39
C GLY A 30 -37.03 -25.83 2.92
N ILE A 31 -36.08 -25.22 3.63
CA ILE A 31 -36.21 -24.92 5.06
C ILE A 31 -36.42 -23.42 5.22
N GLY A 32 -37.65 -23.03 5.56
CA GLY A 32 -38.03 -21.61 5.62
C GLY A 32 -38.16 -20.93 4.25
N ASN A 33 -37.99 -21.67 3.15
CA ASN A 33 -38.35 -21.24 1.80
C ASN A 33 -39.46 -22.16 1.25
N THR A 34 -40.61 -21.59 0.88
CA THR A 34 -41.77 -22.32 0.34
C THR A 34 -41.68 -22.59 -1.17
N SER A 35 -40.63 -22.14 -1.84
CA SER A 35 -40.41 -22.30 -3.27
C SER A 35 -38.93 -22.59 -3.58
N PRO A 36 -38.37 -23.71 -3.07
CA PRO A 36 -36.97 -24.06 -3.28
C PRO A 36 -36.70 -24.39 -4.75
N THR A 37 -35.68 -23.76 -5.33
CA THR A 37 -35.30 -23.94 -6.74
C THR A 37 -34.16 -24.94 -6.94
N GLN A 38 -33.37 -25.17 -5.89
CA GLN A 38 -32.27 -26.13 -5.83
C GLN A 38 -32.62 -27.32 -4.91
N GLU A 39 -31.83 -28.41 -4.98
CA GLU A 39 -32.08 -29.63 -4.19
C GLU A 39 -32.16 -29.38 -2.67
N LEU A 40 -31.40 -28.42 -2.14
CA LEU A 40 -31.52 -27.94 -0.77
C LEU A 40 -31.36 -26.42 -0.74
N GLU A 41 -32.40 -25.73 -0.27
CA GLU A 41 -32.41 -24.28 -0.10
C GLU A 41 -32.92 -23.92 1.29
N ILE A 42 -32.14 -23.14 2.02
CA ILE A 42 -32.52 -22.59 3.32
C ILE A 42 -32.73 -21.11 3.08
N GLY A 43 -33.91 -20.58 3.43
CA GLY A 43 -34.28 -19.20 3.11
C GLY A 43 -33.40 -18.18 3.85
N SER A 44 -33.94 -17.57 4.91
CA SER A 44 -33.24 -16.50 5.64
C SER A 44 -32.47 -16.98 6.87
N ALA A 45 -32.37 -18.30 7.09
CA ALA A 45 -31.77 -18.88 8.30
C ALA A 45 -30.32 -19.31 8.06
N SER A 46 -29.43 -18.99 8.99
CA SER A 46 -28.06 -19.54 9.04
C SER A 46 -28.08 -21.03 9.38
N ILE A 47 -27.18 -21.82 8.79
CA ILE A 47 -26.95 -23.21 9.22
C ILE A 47 -26.22 -23.17 10.57
N SER A 48 -26.98 -23.21 11.66
CA SER A 48 -26.41 -23.29 13.02
C SER A 48 -26.05 -24.74 13.32
N THR A 49 -24.75 -25.04 13.37
CA THR A 49 -24.20 -26.36 13.72
C THR A 49 -24.01 -26.55 15.24
N GLY A 50 -24.48 -25.61 16.08
CA GLY A 50 -24.12 -25.50 17.50
C GLY A 50 -23.10 -24.38 17.74
N SER A 51 -22.33 -24.43 18.83
CA SER A 51 -21.34 -23.40 19.19
C SER A 51 -20.36 -23.14 18.03
N GLY A 52 -20.59 -22.05 17.29
CA GLY A 52 -19.94 -21.75 16.01
C GLY A 52 -20.84 -22.11 14.82
N SER A 53 -21.39 -21.11 14.14
CA SER A 53 -22.19 -21.28 12.92
C SER A 53 -21.34 -20.98 11.69
N VAL A 54 -21.44 -21.85 10.67
CA VAL A 54 -20.96 -21.54 9.32
C VAL A 54 -22.13 -20.92 8.55
N ALA A 55 -22.03 -19.62 8.26
CA ALA A 55 -23.06 -18.92 7.50
C ALA A 55 -22.63 -18.82 6.02
N ILE A 56 -23.43 -19.42 5.14
CA ILE A 56 -23.40 -19.16 3.69
C ILE A 56 -24.55 -18.18 3.44
N LYS A 57 -24.23 -16.92 3.12
CA LYS A 57 -25.24 -15.92 2.75
C LYS A 57 -25.26 -15.79 1.23
N GLN A 58 -26.47 -15.78 0.66
CA GLN A 58 -26.73 -15.36 -0.71
C GLN A 58 -27.65 -14.14 -0.58
N ASP A 59 -27.09 -12.94 -0.69
CA ASP A 59 -27.85 -11.69 -0.55
C ASP A 59 -28.03 -10.97 -1.89
N GLY A 60 -28.34 -11.70 -2.95
CA GLY A 60 -28.76 -11.13 -4.24
C GLY A 60 -27.71 -10.32 -5.01
N GLU A 61 -26.60 -9.92 -4.38
CA GLU A 61 -25.51 -9.16 -5.01
C GLU A 61 -24.10 -9.65 -4.59
N THR A 62 -23.96 -10.46 -3.52
CA THR A 62 -22.65 -11.04 -3.11
C THR A 62 -22.76 -12.49 -2.60
N ASP A 63 -22.06 -13.42 -3.27
CA ASP A 63 -21.86 -14.79 -2.79
C ASP A 63 -20.62 -14.85 -1.86
N GLY A 64 -20.73 -15.44 -0.65
CA GLY A 64 -19.60 -15.50 0.28
C GLY A 64 -19.67 -16.53 1.43
N PHE A 65 -18.51 -16.81 2.03
CA PHE A 65 -18.32 -17.69 3.19
C PHE A 65 -17.87 -16.86 4.40
N GLY A 66 -18.59 -16.96 5.52
CA GLY A 66 -18.23 -16.32 6.79
C GLY A 66 -18.11 -17.33 7.93
N ILE A 67 -17.10 -17.14 8.80
CA ILE A 67 -16.97 -17.85 10.08
C ILE A 67 -17.39 -16.88 11.19
N GLU A 68 -18.46 -17.21 11.93
CA GLU A 68 -18.93 -16.43 13.08
C GLU A 68 -18.22 -16.90 14.36
N ALA A 69 -17.53 -15.99 15.05
CA ALA A 69 -16.92 -16.24 16.35
C ALA A 69 -17.70 -15.50 17.47
N SER A 70 -18.85 -16.06 17.84
CA SER A 70 -19.64 -15.72 19.03
C SER A 70 -20.49 -14.42 18.97
N ALA A 71 -21.36 -14.26 19.97
CA ALA A 71 -22.45 -13.28 20.13
C ALA A 71 -22.07 -11.78 20.05
N ASN A 72 -20.84 -11.49 19.66
CA ASN A 72 -20.26 -10.18 19.53
C ASN A 72 -19.67 -10.07 18.11
N ASP A 73 -20.49 -10.21 17.06
CA ASP A 73 -20.33 -9.82 15.63
C ASP A 73 -18.94 -9.81 14.96
N ASP A 74 -17.95 -10.56 15.45
CA ASP A 74 -16.64 -10.70 14.82
C ASP A 74 -16.76 -11.60 13.59
N PHE A 75 -16.62 -11.03 12.39
CA PHE A 75 -16.65 -11.79 11.14
C PHE A 75 -15.42 -11.57 10.26
N LEU A 76 -14.85 -12.68 9.80
CA LEU A 76 -13.98 -12.73 8.63
C LEU A 76 -14.84 -13.14 7.42
N LEU A 77 -15.03 -12.23 6.48
CA LEU A 77 -15.83 -12.46 5.28
C LEU A 77 -14.91 -12.64 4.07
N LEU A 78 -15.10 -13.75 3.39
CA LEU A 78 -14.58 -14.02 2.06
C LEU A 78 -15.75 -13.90 1.07
N TYR A 79 -15.73 -12.89 0.21
CA TYR A 79 -16.82 -12.65 -0.74
C TYR A 79 -16.29 -12.19 -2.11
N HIS A 80 -17.11 -12.33 -3.14
CA HIS A 80 -16.82 -11.81 -4.47
C HIS A 80 -17.70 -10.59 -4.77
N ASP A 81 -17.12 -9.39 -5.00
CA ASP A 81 -17.87 -8.13 -5.22
C ASP A 81 -18.36 -7.92 -6.67
N GLY A 82 -18.48 -9.02 -7.41
CA GLY A 82 -18.72 -9.01 -8.86
C GLY A 82 -17.47 -8.80 -9.71
N THR A 83 -16.37 -8.27 -9.16
CA THR A 83 -15.11 -8.02 -9.90
C THR A 83 -13.86 -8.60 -9.23
N ASN A 84 -13.85 -8.71 -7.90
CA ASN A 84 -12.71 -9.13 -7.10
C ASN A 84 -13.10 -10.20 -6.11
N SER A 85 -12.16 -11.11 -5.82
CA SER A 85 -12.18 -11.85 -4.56
C SER A 85 -11.71 -10.92 -3.44
N VAL A 86 -12.49 -10.85 -2.36
CA VAL A 86 -12.27 -9.95 -1.24
C VAL A 86 -12.17 -10.74 0.06
N LEU A 87 -11.08 -10.54 0.80
CA LEU A 87 -10.99 -10.87 2.23
C LEU A 87 -11.23 -9.58 3.02
N ALA A 88 -12.28 -9.55 3.84
CA ALA A 88 -12.63 -8.44 4.71
C ALA A 88 -12.83 -8.91 6.15
N SER A 89 -12.09 -8.32 7.08
CA SER A 89 -12.41 -8.41 8.51
C SER A 89 -13.27 -7.22 8.89
N THR A 90 -14.43 -7.44 9.48
CA THR A 90 -15.28 -6.36 10.01
C THR A 90 -15.41 -6.52 11.52
N TYR A 91 -15.32 -5.43 12.28
CA TYR A 91 -15.89 -5.44 13.64
C TYR A 91 -16.54 -4.14 14.17
N SER A 92 -17.84 -4.29 14.50
CA SER A 92 -18.77 -3.70 15.49
C SER A 92 -19.07 -2.20 15.70
N SER A 93 -20.33 -1.89 15.38
CA SER A 93 -21.40 -1.08 16.02
C SER A 93 -21.18 0.26 16.73
N THR A 94 -19.97 0.74 17.02
CA THR A 94 -19.80 2.06 17.71
C THR A 94 -18.69 2.97 17.17
N GLY A 95 -18.11 2.68 16.01
CA GLY A 95 -17.15 3.62 15.41
C GLY A 95 -16.91 3.35 13.93
N SER A 96 -16.99 4.39 13.10
CA SER A 96 -16.59 4.33 11.69
C SER A 96 -15.11 4.03 11.58
N TYR A 97 -14.77 2.78 11.25
CA TYR A 97 -13.48 2.42 10.68
C TYR A 97 -13.66 1.50 9.48
N THR A 98 -12.78 1.69 8.52
CA THR A 98 -12.76 1.07 7.20
C THR A 98 -12.08 -0.30 7.29
N PRO A 99 -12.69 -1.38 6.78
CA PRO A 99 -12.16 -2.73 6.93
C PRO A 99 -10.79 -2.88 6.26
N LEU A 100 -9.97 -3.80 6.76
CA LEU A 100 -8.83 -4.30 6.00
C LEU A 100 -9.38 -5.07 4.80
N VAL A 101 -9.45 -4.41 3.65
CA VAL A 101 -9.86 -5.02 2.39
C VAL A 101 -8.61 -5.54 1.70
N LEU A 102 -8.54 -6.83 1.39
CA LEU A 102 -7.58 -7.39 0.45
C LEU A 102 -8.33 -7.75 -0.82
N LYS A 103 -8.20 -6.90 -1.86
CA LYS A 103 -8.74 -7.20 -3.19
C LYS A 103 -7.63 -7.72 -4.08
N THR A 104 -7.93 -8.77 -4.85
CA THR A 104 -7.16 -9.11 -6.05
C THR A 104 -8.08 -8.92 -7.24
N SER A 105 -7.87 -7.85 -8.02
CA SER A 105 -8.47 -7.78 -9.36
C SER A 105 -7.71 -8.71 -10.29
N SER A 106 -8.37 -9.15 -11.36
CA SER A 106 -7.91 -10.15 -12.34
C SER A 106 -6.47 -9.98 -12.88
N LEU A 107 -5.77 -8.86 -12.65
CA LEU A 107 -4.41 -8.60 -13.16
C LEU A 107 -3.49 -7.77 -12.22
N ALA A 108 -3.27 -8.21 -10.97
CA ALA A 108 -2.00 -8.01 -10.21
C ALA A 108 -1.81 -6.82 -9.22
N ALA A 109 -2.71 -6.61 -8.26
CA ALA A 109 -2.34 -5.85 -7.04
C ALA A 109 -3.11 -6.33 -5.81
N LEU A 110 -2.41 -6.37 -4.66
CA LEU A 110 -3.03 -6.51 -3.34
C LEU A 110 -3.34 -5.10 -2.84
N THR A 111 -4.55 -4.62 -3.06
CA THR A 111 -4.92 -3.30 -2.52
C THR A 111 -5.30 -3.45 -1.06
N ILE A 112 -4.49 -2.89 -0.15
CA ILE A 112 -4.83 -2.67 1.28
C ILE A 112 -5.34 -1.22 1.38
N GLY A 113 -6.65 -1.03 1.43
CA GLY A 113 -7.25 0.31 1.34
C GLY A 113 -8.31 0.58 2.40
N THR A 114 -8.22 1.76 3.01
CA THR A 114 -9.19 2.33 3.95
C THR A 114 -9.71 3.70 3.50
N ASP A 115 -9.73 3.94 2.18
CA ASP A 115 -9.82 5.23 1.49
C ASP A 115 -8.48 6.01 1.43
N LEU A 116 -8.07 6.31 0.18
CA LEU A 116 -7.01 7.22 -0.30
C LEU A 116 -5.55 6.69 -0.40
N THR A 117 -5.18 6.44 -1.66
CA THR A 117 -3.91 6.86 -2.34
C THR A 117 -2.61 6.05 -2.26
N SER A 118 -2.50 4.96 -1.49
CA SER A 118 -1.32 4.07 -1.55
C SER A 118 -1.70 2.64 -1.91
N THR A 119 -1.26 2.13 -3.06
CA THR A 119 -1.51 0.74 -3.48
C THR A 119 -0.26 -0.12 -3.24
N PHE A 120 -0.41 -1.27 -2.56
CA PHE A 120 0.61 -2.31 -2.53
C PHE A 120 0.49 -3.18 -3.79
N ALA A 121 1.11 -2.73 -4.88
CA ALA A 121 1.06 -3.46 -6.15
C ALA A 121 2.13 -4.56 -6.16
N ALA A 122 1.73 -5.78 -6.48
CA ALA A 122 2.64 -6.92 -6.62
C ALA A 122 2.75 -7.30 -8.10
N THR A 123 3.94 -7.12 -8.67
CA THR A 123 4.30 -7.77 -9.94
C THR A 123 4.78 -9.19 -9.66
N THR A 124 5.03 -9.99 -10.70
CA THR A 124 5.59 -11.35 -10.56
C THR A 124 6.97 -11.41 -9.89
N THR A 125 7.59 -10.27 -9.58
CA THR A 125 8.96 -10.19 -9.04
C THR A 125 9.11 -9.27 -7.83
N HIS A 126 8.27 -8.24 -7.68
CA HIS A 126 8.42 -7.24 -6.62
C HIS A 126 7.05 -6.71 -6.15
N THR A 127 6.94 -6.47 -4.84
CA THR A 127 5.89 -5.63 -4.25
C THR A 127 6.41 -4.19 -4.16
N TYR A 128 5.69 -3.23 -4.72
CA TYR A 128 6.03 -1.81 -4.67
C TYR A 128 4.86 -0.97 -4.17
N ILE A 129 5.17 0.17 -3.55
CA ILE A 129 4.18 1.18 -3.17
C ILE A 129 4.04 2.14 -4.36
N SER A 130 2.86 2.18 -4.98
CA SER A 130 2.57 3.14 -6.05
C SER A 130 1.76 4.32 -5.51
N ASN A 131 2.39 5.50 -5.53
CA ASN A 131 1.78 6.77 -5.19
C ASN A 131 1.81 7.68 -6.43
N GLY A 132 0.86 8.61 -6.52
CA GLY A 132 0.87 9.65 -7.56
C GLY A 132 2.02 10.64 -7.41
N LEU A 133 2.12 11.58 -8.36
CA LEU A 133 3.00 12.74 -8.23
C LEU A 133 2.69 13.52 -6.95
N GLY A 134 3.70 14.19 -6.40
CA GLY A 134 3.58 14.95 -5.16
C GLY A 134 3.92 16.43 -5.34
N PHE A 135 3.92 17.15 -4.22
CA PHE A 135 4.38 18.54 -4.12
C PHE A 135 5.35 18.67 -2.95
N ALA A 136 6.16 19.73 -2.93
CA ALA A 136 7.05 19.98 -1.79
C ALA A 136 6.29 20.11 -0.46
N SER A 137 5.08 20.66 -0.49
CA SER A 137 4.18 20.81 0.67
C SER A 137 3.38 19.55 1.03
N ALA A 138 3.39 18.53 0.16
CA ALA A 138 2.67 17.28 0.31
C ALA A 138 3.42 16.17 -0.46
N PRO A 139 4.58 15.72 0.05
CA PRO A 139 5.35 14.68 -0.59
C PRO A 139 4.65 13.32 -0.47
N SER A 140 4.78 12.48 -1.50
CA SER A 140 4.13 11.17 -1.59
C SER A 140 4.58 10.19 -0.49
N TYR A 141 5.82 10.33 0.00
CA TYR A 141 6.33 9.64 1.18
C TYR A 141 6.65 10.69 2.24
N THR A 142 5.95 10.64 3.38
CA THR A 142 6.05 11.65 4.44
C THR A 142 6.04 11.02 5.83
N PHE A 143 6.22 11.83 6.86
CA PHE A 143 6.29 11.41 8.25
C PHE A 143 5.03 11.86 9.01
N THR A 144 4.51 10.99 9.88
CA THR A 144 3.37 11.35 10.74
C THR A 144 3.72 12.55 11.61
N GLY A 145 2.86 13.57 11.59
CA GLY A 145 3.07 14.82 12.32
C GLY A 145 3.91 15.87 11.60
N ASP A 146 4.54 15.54 10.47
CA ASP A 146 5.29 16.48 9.64
C ASP A 146 5.09 16.18 8.15
N LEU A 147 3.91 16.53 7.65
CA LEU A 147 3.42 16.17 6.32
C LEU A 147 4.07 16.97 5.18
N ASN A 148 5.04 17.84 5.48
CA ASN A 148 5.74 18.65 4.47
C ASN A 148 7.23 18.29 4.34
N ASN A 149 7.67 17.26 5.07
CA ASN A 149 8.99 16.66 4.97
C ASN A 149 8.87 15.29 4.29
N GLY A 150 9.65 15.03 3.26
CA GLY A 150 9.53 13.75 2.55
C GLY A 150 10.19 13.62 1.19
N ILE A 151 9.86 12.50 0.54
CA ILE A 151 10.32 12.10 -0.79
C ILE A 151 9.12 12.05 -1.74
N TRP A 152 9.28 12.63 -2.93
CA TRP A 152 8.20 12.75 -3.90
C TRP A 152 8.74 12.85 -5.33
N SER A 153 7.84 12.94 -6.29
CA SER A 153 8.17 13.14 -7.70
C SER A 153 7.33 14.29 -8.25
N SER A 154 7.98 15.27 -8.87
CA SER A 154 7.34 16.42 -9.53
C SER A 154 6.91 16.15 -10.96
N GLY A 155 7.25 14.97 -11.51
CA GLY A 155 7.01 14.59 -12.90
C GLY A 155 7.83 13.36 -13.29
N SER A 156 7.66 12.90 -14.54
CA SER A 156 8.34 11.69 -15.03
C SER A 156 9.86 11.72 -14.79
N ASP A 157 10.38 10.58 -14.35
CA ASP A 157 11.81 10.33 -14.13
C ASP A 157 12.51 11.38 -13.25
N THR A 158 11.76 12.00 -12.34
CA THR A 158 12.28 12.99 -11.39
C THR A 158 12.05 12.50 -9.96
N LEU A 159 13.11 12.54 -9.14
CA LEU A 159 13.05 12.28 -7.70
C LEU A 159 13.34 13.57 -6.95
N ASN A 160 12.49 13.94 -6.01
CA ASN A 160 12.57 15.17 -5.22
C ASN A 160 12.56 14.85 -3.72
N PHE A 161 13.21 15.72 -2.95
CA PHE A 161 13.21 15.71 -1.49
C PHE A 161 12.75 17.08 -1.00
N SER A 162 11.87 17.13 0.00
CA SER A 162 11.43 18.38 0.60
C SER A 162 11.58 18.39 2.12
N THR A 163 11.80 19.60 2.63
CA THR A 163 11.59 19.92 4.05
C THR A 163 11.00 21.32 4.20
N ASN A 164 10.12 21.51 5.18
CA ASN A 164 9.39 22.76 5.42
C ASN A 164 8.69 23.25 4.13
N ALA A 165 7.97 22.34 3.48
CA ALA A 165 7.20 22.60 2.25
C ALA A 165 8.00 23.14 1.04
N SER A 166 9.34 23.03 1.05
CA SER A 166 10.22 23.48 -0.04
C SER A 166 11.05 22.33 -0.57
N GLU A 167 11.25 22.28 -1.89
CA GLU A 167 12.20 21.37 -2.53
C GLU A 167 13.62 21.70 -2.05
N ARG A 168 14.35 20.67 -1.60
CA ARG A 168 15.73 20.78 -1.09
C ARG A 168 16.74 20.13 -2.01
N MET A 169 16.37 19.00 -2.60
CA MET A 169 17.20 18.24 -3.52
C MET A 169 16.33 17.61 -4.60
N ARG A 170 16.90 17.45 -5.79
CA ARG A 170 16.30 16.65 -6.86
C ARG A 170 17.33 15.88 -7.67
N ILE A 171 16.85 14.84 -8.34
CA ILE A 171 17.50 14.23 -9.50
C ILE A 171 16.51 14.36 -10.65
N ASN A 172 16.90 15.04 -11.73
CA ASN A 172 16.02 15.21 -12.90
C ASN A 172 16.12 14.03 -13.87
N SER A 173 15.30 14.04 -14.92
CA SER A 173 15.26 13.00 -15.95
C SER A 173 16.55 12.85 -16.76
N SER A 174 17.46 13.83 -16.71
CA SER A 174 18.80 13.74 -17.30
C SER A 174 19.85 13.16 -16.34
N GLY A 175 19.46 12.78 -15.11
CA GLY A 175 20.36 12.28 -14.07
C GLY A 175 21.14 13.37 -13.33
N ASN A 176 20.83 14.65 -13.54
CA ASN A 176 21.50 15.75 -12.85
C ASN A 176 20.93 15.94 -11.45
N VAL A 177 21.83 16.04 -10.46
CA VAL A 177 21.50 16.32 -9.06
C VAL A 177 21.48 17.81 -8.79
N GLY A 178 20.36 18.33 -8.30
CA GLY A 178 20.22 19.68 -7.77
C GLY A 178 20.17 19.68 -6.26
N ILE A 179 20.90 20.58 -5.60
CA ILE A 179 20.75 20.89 -4.17
C ILE A 179 20.42 22.38 -4.07
N GLY A 180 19.27 22.71 -3.50
CA GLY A 180 18.76 24.09 -3.42
C GLY A 180 18.32 24.71 -4.75
N THR A 181 18.26 23.93 -5.84
CA THR A 181 17.84 24.39 -7.17
C THR A 181 16.86 23.41 -7.82
N THR A 182 15.85 23.96 -8.50
CA THR A 182 14.86 23.20 -9.29
C THR A 182 15.33 22.95 -10.73
N SER A 183 16.44 23.57 -11.16
CA SER A 183 16.94 23.51 -12.53
C SER A 183 18.44 23.22 -12.56
N PRO A 184 18.86 21.97 -12.30
CA PRO A 184 20.27 21.60 -12.30
C PRO A 184 20.84 21.70 -13.72
N ALA A 185 21.84 22.56 -13.91
CA ALA A 185 22.44 22.85 -15.22
C ALA A 185 23.44 21.78 -15.67
N THR A 186 24.06 21.08 -14.71
CA THR A 186 25.06 20.02 -14.93
C THR A 186 24.83 18.88 -13.92
N THR A 187 25.64 17.81 -13.99
CA THR A 187 25.52 16.60 -13.17
C THR A 187 25.34 16.87 -11.67
N LEU A 188 26.01 17.88 -11.13
CA LEU A 188 25.76 18.37 -9.78
C LEU A 188 25.69 19.90 -9.80
N SER A 189 24.53 20.43 -9.42
CA SER A 189 24.30 21.87 -9.27
C SER A 189 23.88 22.17 -7.83
N VAL A 190 24.70 22.95 -7.12
CA VAL A 190 24.39 23.41 -5.76
C VAL A 190 24.12 24.90 -5.81
N ALA A 191 22.93 25.32 -5.39
CA ALA A 191 22.60 26.72 -5.20
C ALA A 191 22.87 27.12 -3.74
N GLY A 192 23.88 27.98 -3.55
CA GLY A 192 24.32 28.44 -2.24
C GLY A 192 25.76 28.04 -1.93
N ASN A 193 26.14 28.16 -0.66
CA ASN A 193 27.48 27.87 -0.20
C ASN A 193 27.64 26.38 0.12
N THR A 194 28.79 25.81 -0.23
CA THR A 194 29.16 24.43 0.11
C THR A 194 30.22 24.45 1.20
N TYR A 195 29.97 23.79 2.32
CA TYR A 195 31.00 23.48 3.31
C TYR A 195 31.60 22.11 2.99
N LEU A 196 32.91 22.03 2.85
CA LEU A 196 33.65 20.79 2.63
C LEU A 196 34.61 20.59 3.79
N ASP A 197 34.39 19.55 4.60
CA ASP A 197 35.18 19.26 5.81
C ASP A 197 36.53 18.58 5.53
N SER A 198 36.97 18.58 4.27
CA SER A 198 38.24 17.99 3.85
C SER A 198 39.28 19.08 3.62
N ASN A 199 40.49 18.87 4.16
CA ASN A 199 41.65 19.74 3.90
C ASN A 199 42.13 19.67 2.44
N VAL A 200 41.71 18.65 1.69
CA VAL A 200 42.08 18.46 0.28
C VAL A 200 40.81 18.32 -0.54
N ILE A 201 40.67 19.18 -1.55
CA ILE A 201 39.66 19.04 -2.60
C ILE A 201 40.38 18.58 -3.86
N THR A 202 40.23 17.28 -4.18
CA THR A 202 40.86 16.69 -5.37
C THR A 202 39.88 16.74 -6.53
N TYR A 203 40.24 17.46 -7.58
CA TYR A 203 39.57 17.38 -8.87
C TYR A 203 40.41 16.51 -9.80
N SER A 204 39.84 15.41 -10.28
CA SER A 204 40.47 14.56 -11.29
C SER A 204 39.52 14.43 -12.47
N SER A 205 40.01 14.73 -13.67
CA SER A 205 39.26 14.52 -14.90
C SER A 205 40.17 13.89 -15.94
N SER A 206 39.68 12.84 -16.59
CA SER A 206 40.37 12.21 -17.72
C SER A 206 40.09 12.92 -19.05
N THR A 207 39.16 13.88 -19.06
CA THR A 207 38.68 14.54 -20.28
C THR A 207 38.67 16.07 -20.20
N ALA A 208 38.50 16.66 -19.01
CA ALA A 208 38.52 18.11 -18.85
C ALA A 208 39.96 18.63 -18.86
N SER A 209 40.24 19.55 -19.77
CA SER A 209 41.58 20.15 -19.89
C SER A 209 41.86 21.22 -18.82
N ASN A 210 40.83 21.75 -18.17
CA ASN A 210 40.95 22.85 -17.21
C ASN A 210 40.00 22.64 -16.01
N LEU A 211 40.42 23.11 -14.84
CA LEU A 211 39.56 23.35 -13.68
C LEU A 211 39.30 24.86 -13.58
N THR A 212 38.04 25.27 -13.65
CA THR A 212 37.65 26.67 -13.49
C THR A 212 37.07 26.89 -12.11
N ILE A 213 37.70 27.75 -11.32
CA ILE A 213 37.16 28.26 -10.05
C ILE A 213 36.89 29.74 -10.23
N SER A 214 35.62 30.09 -10.36
CA SER A 214 35.16 31.48 -10.43
C SER A 214 34.67 31.91 -9.05
N TYR A 215 35.10 33.07 -8.58
CA TYR A 215 34.61 33.69 -7.35
C TYR A 215 34.31 35.16 -7.62
N GLU A 216 33.25 35.71 -7.02
CA GLU A 216 33.07 37.15 -6.97
C GLU A 216 34.04 37.72 -5.94
N ARG A 217 34.88 38.67 -6.35
CA ARG A 217 35.98 39.17 -5.53
C ARG A 217 35.47 39.81 -4.24
N SER A 218 35.79 39.23 -3.09
CA SER A 218 36.21 39.99 -1.92
C SER A 218 37.55 39.47 -1.43
N ARG A 219 38.62 40.03 -2.03
CA ARG A 219 40.04 40.00 -1.65
C ARG A 219 40.58 38.70 -1.03
N PHE A 220 41.24 37.89 -1.86
CA PHE A 220 42.15 36.85 -1.40
C PHE A 220 43.41 37.50 -0.80
N PHE A 221 43.64 37.37 0.51
CA PHE A 221 44.98 37.59 1.09
C PHE A 221 45.71 36.26 1.11
N HIS A 222 46.61 36.06 0.15
CA HIS A 222 47.65 35.05 0.28
C HIS A 222 48.77 35.65 1.14
N SER A 223 48.75 35.40 2.45
CA SER A 223 49.91 35.72 3.29
C SER A 223 50.98 34.65 3.05
N ILE A 224 51.82 34.83 2.04
CA ILE A 224 53.14 34.21 2.08
C ILE A 224 53.89 34.89 3.22
N LEU A 225 54.09 34.16 4.32
CA LEU A 225 55.12 34.49 5.29
C LEU A 225 56.46 34.30 4.59
N LEU A 226 57.00 35.35 3.99
CA LEU A 226 58.41 35.35 3.61
C LEU A 226 59.22 35.26 4.91
N PRO A 227 60.19 34.34 5.03
CA PRO A 227 61.13 34.38 6.14
C PRO A 227 61.84 35.74 6.14
N PRO A 228 62.20 36.28 7.32
CA PRO A 228 62.86 37.58 7.41
C PRO A 228 64.13 37.60 6.56
N LEU A 229 64.31 38.66 5.78
CA LEU A 229 65.50 38.88 4.97
C LEU A 229 66.74 38.81 5.87
N ARG A 230 67.67 37.91 5.53
CA ARG A 230 69.01 37.86 6.11
C ARG A 230 69.70 39.19 5.81
N GLN A 231 69.86 40.04 6.82
CA GLN A 231 70.78 41.18 6.74
C GLN A 231 72.19 40.59 6.82
N ASP A 232 72.84 40.45 5.67
CA ASP A 232 74.28 40.26 5.67
C ASP A 232 74.91 41.59 6.10
N PRO A 233 75.86 41.59 7.05
CA PRO A 233 76.54 42.82 7.46
C PRO A 233 77.35 43.37 6.29
N GLU A 234 77.13 44.64 5.95
CA GLU A 234 77.95 45.40 5.00
C GLU A 234 79.42 45.44 5.46
N PRO A 235 80.39 45.38 4.53
CA PRO A 235 81.83 45.27 4.82
C PRO A 235 82.45 46.49 5.50
#